data_AF-A0AA38I6I7-F1
#
_entry.id   AF-A0AA38I6I7-F1
#
_cell.length_a   1.000
_cell.length_b   1.000
_cell.length_c   1.000
_cell.angle_alpha   90.00
_cell.angle_beta   90.00
_cell.angle_gamma   90.00
#
_symmetry.space_group_name_H-M   'P 1'
#
loop_
_entity.id
_entity.type
_entity.pdbx_description
1 polymer ?
#
loop_
_entity_poly.entity_id
_entity_poly.type
_entity_poly.pdbx_seq_one_letter_code
_entity_poly.pdbx_strand_id
1 'polypeptide(L)'
;MSLSPSLKTPFTDFTGAVVSHQWGSRCRDMELKALDCLEAYGLTRGVTKCEDLITDFQECSLRVKEVSRYVAMRSERERQYHAGERTKENRYAPPPKPDSY
;
A
#
# COMPACT_ATOMS: atom_id res chain seq x y z
N MET A 1 4.87 -8.49 5.07
CA MET A 1 3.62 -9.15 5.51
C MET A 1 3.66 -10.58 4.99
N SER A 2 3.44 -11.59 5.82
CA SER A 2 3.49 -13.00 5.39
C SER A 2 2.13 -13.42 4.83
N LEU A 3 2.09 -13.94 3.61
CA LEU A 3 0.86 -14.37 2.92
C LEU A 3 0.30 -15.69 3.49
N SER A 4 1.11 -16.41 4.28
CA SER A 4 0.67 -17.59 5.03
C SER A 4 1.18 -17.53 6.47
N PRO A 5 0.44 -18.06 7.46
CA PRO A 5 0.96 -18.19 8.82
C PRO A 5 2.21 -19.08 8.84
N SER A 6 3.26 -18.61 9.51
CA SER A 6 4.54 -19.35 9.60
C SER A 6 4.45 -20.64 10.41
N LEU A 7 3.41 -20.77 11.24
CA LEU A 7 3.08 -21.97 12.01
C LEU A 7 1.63 -22.35 11.71
N LYS A 8 1.39 -23.52 11.12
CA LYS A 8 0.05 -24.02 10.85
C LYS A 8 -0.50 -24.76 12.06
N THR A 9 -1.53 -24.20 12.67
CA THR A 9 -2.26 -24.76 13.82
C THR A 9 -3.76 -24.54 13.63
N PRO A 10 -4.64 -25.30 14.33
CA PRO A 10 -6.07 -25.07 14.28
C PRO A 10 -6.47 -23.63 14.64
N PHE A 11 -5.72 -22.98 15.53
CA PHE A 11 -5.96 -21.58 15.92
C PHE A 11 -5.59 -20.59 14.82
N THR A 12 -4.47 -20.81 14.11
CA THR A 12 -4.07 -19.95 12.99
C THR A 12 -4.97 -20.15 11.77
N ASP A 13 -5.55 -21.35 11.59
CA ASP A 13 -6.53 -21.59 10.53
C ASP A 13 -7.86 -20.87 10.83
N PHE A 14 -8.30 -20.88 12.10
CA PHE A 14 -9.50 -20.16 12.53
C PHE A 14 -9.33 -18.64 12.46
N THR A 15 -8.15 -18.13 12.86
CA THR A 15 -7.86 -16.67 12.89
C THR A 15 -7.25 -16.14 11.59
N GLY A 16 -6.96 -16.99 10.60
CA GLY A 16 -6.35 -16.59 9.33
C GLY A 16 -7.19 -15.58 8.54
N ALA A 17 -8.52 -15.64 8.68
CA ALA A 17 -9.46 -14.69 8.10
C ALA A 17 -9.35 -13.26 8.68
N VAL A 18 -8.77 -13.10 9.88
CA VAL A 18 -8.57 -11.79 10.53
C VAL A 18 -7.33 -11.09 9.96
N VAL A 19 -6.35 -11.87 9.50
CA VAL A 19 -5.08 -11.35 8.96
C VAL A 19 -5.18 -11.09 7.46
N SER A 20 -6.17 -11.69 6.78
CA SER A 20 -6.40 -11.47 5.35
C SER A 20 -7.20 -10.21 5.06
N HIS A 21 -6.96 -9.62 3.91
CA HIS A 21 -7.60 -8.40 3.42
C HIS A 21 -8.94 -8.67 2.69
N GLN A 22 -9.39 -9.94 2.69
CA GLN A 22 -10.52 -10.47 1.95
C GLN A 22 -11.91 -9.99 2.41
N TRP A 23 -12.05 -9.53 3.66
CA TRP A 23 -13.32 -9.09 4.26
C TRP A 23 -13.76 -7.67 3.84
N GLY A 24 -13.35 -7.20 2.66
CA GLY A 24 -13.79 -5.91 2.09
C GLY A 24 -12.81 -4.76 2.29
N SER A 25 -11.52 -5.04 2.49
CA SER A 25 -10.52 -3.98 2.52
C SER A 25 -10.21 -3.44 1.12
N ARG A 26 -9.74 -2.19 1.04
CA ARG A 26 -9.27 -1.54 -0.20
C ARG A 26 -8.26 -2.38 -1.00
N CYS A 27 -7.51 -3.25 -0.33
CA CYS A 27 -6.41 -4.02 -0.92
C CYS A 27 -6.80 -5.45 -1.32
N ARG A 28 -8.08 -5.84 -1.17
CA ARG A 28 -8.58 -7.18 -1.49
C ARG A 28 -8.18 -7.64 -2.89
N ASP A 29 -8.40 -6.81 -3.90
CA ASP A 29 -8.18 -7.22 -5.29
C ASP A 29 -6.67 -7.36 -5.61
N MET A 30 -5.80 -6.66 -4.87
CA MET A 30 -4.34 -6.82 -4.96
C MET A 30 -3.87 -8.08 -4.23
N GLU A 31 -4.44 -8.37 -3.05
CA GLU A 31 -4.20 -9.62 -2.31
C GLU A 31 -4.55 -10.82 -3.18
N LEU A 32 -5.73 -10.82 -3.81
CA LEU A 32 -6.20 -11.91 -4.66
C LEU A 32 -5.26 -12.15 -5.84
N LYS A 33 -4.83 -11.10 -6.56
CA LYS A 33 -3.86 -11.23 -7.66
C LYS A 33 -2.52 -11.81 -7.22
N ALA A 34 -2.03 -11.39 -6.05
CA ALA A 34 -0.78 -11.92 -5.50
C ALA A 34 -0.93 -13.41 -5.14
N LEU A 35 -2.07 -13.81 -4.57
CA LEU A 35 -2.38 -15.21 -4.25
C LEU A 35 -2.51 -16.07 -5.51
N ASP A 36 -3.24 -15.62 -6.53
CA ASP A 36 -3.41 -16.34 -7.80
C ASP A 36 -2.05 -16.63 -8.47
N CYS A 37 -1.14 -15.65 -8.44
CA CYS A 37 0.21 -15.83 -8.97
C CYS A 37 1.02 -16.85 -8.14
N LEU A 38 0.93 -16.78 -6.82
CA LEU A 38 1.60 -17.75 -5.94
C LEU A 38 1.06 -19.16 -6.06
N GLU A 39 -0.24 -19.31 -6.31
CA GLU A 39 -0.88 -20.60 -6.58
C GLU A 39 -0.34 -21.20 -7.88
N ALA A 40 -0.19 -20.40 -8.94
CA ALA A 40 0.31 -20.86 -10.23
C ALA A 40 1.79 -21.30 -10.20
N TYR A 41 2.66 -20.59 -9.46
CA TYR A 41 4.10 -20.86 -9.45
C TYR A 41 4.60 -21.65 -8.23
N GLY A 42 3.78 -21.79 -7.19
CA GLY A 42 4.19 -22.31 -5.89
C GLY A 42 5.08 -21.35 -5.10
N LEU A 43 5.26 -21.60 -3.80
CA LEU A 43 5.91 -20.65 -2.88
C LEU A 43 7.35 -20.28 -3.28
N THR A 44 8.19 -21.26 -3.62
CA THR A 44 9.63 -21.04 -3.87
C THR A 44 9.90 -20.20 -5.11
N ARG A 45 9.21 -20.49 -6.22
CA ARG A 45 9.37 -19.74 -7.48
C ARG A 45 8.50 -18.48 -7.48
N GLY A 46 7.33 -18.55 -6.87
CA GLY A 46 6.36 -17.47 -6.79
C GLY A 46 6.89 -16.22 -6.10
N VAL A 47 7.72 -16.34 -5.06
CA VAL A 47 8.35 -15.16 -4.42
C VAL A 47 9.12 -14.30 -5.43
N THR A 48 9.85 -14.93 -6.35
CA THR A 48 10.63 -14.20 -7.38
C THR A 48 9.79 -13.82 -8.60
N LYS A 49 8.81 -14.63 -8.99
CA LYS A 49 8.00 -14.41 -10.20
C LYS A 49 6.84 -13.46 -9.98
N CYS A 50 6.33 -13.39 -8.75
CA CYS A 50 5.20 -12.58 -8.35
C CYS A 50 5.64 -11.37 -7.50
N GLU A 51 6.93 -11.00 -7.52
CA GLU A 51 7.50 -9.95 -6.68
C GLU A 51 6.72 -8.64 -6.82
N ASP A 52 6.44 -8.19 -8.05
CA ASP A 52 5.70 -6.96 -8.31
C ASP A 52 4.33 -6.96 -7.62
N LEU A 53 3.54 -8.02 -7.80
CA LEU A 53 2.21 -8.15 -7.20
C LEU A 53 2.27 -8.19 -5.66
N ILE A 54 3.27 -8.87 -5.11
CA ILE A 54 3.48 -8.95 -3.66
C ILE A 54 3.88 -7.58 -3.13
N THR A 55 4.77 -6.86 -3.80
CA THR A 55 5.21 -5.53 -3.37
C THR A 55 4.11 -4.49 -3.47
N ASP A 56 3.25 -4.57 -4.49
CA ASP A 56 2.07 -3.70 -4.62
C ASP A 56 1.05 -3.95 -3.51
N PHE A 57 0.78 -5.21 -3.18
CA PHE A 57 -0.08 -5.54 -2.05
C PHE A 57 0.52 -5.06 -0.71
N GLN A 58 1.83 -5.22 -0.52
CA GLN A 58 2.55 -4.70 0.65
C GLN A 58 2.50 -3.17 0.72
N GLU A 59 2.59 -2.49 -0.41
CA GLU A 59 2.44 -1.04 -0.50
C GLU A 59 1.01 -0.64 -0.11
N CYS A 60 -0.02 -1.28 -0.66
CA CYS A 60 -1.41 -0.92 -0.36
C CYS A 60 -1.75 -1.09 1.12
N SER A 61 -1.23 -2.16 1.76
CA SER A 61 -1.47 -2.50 3.16
C SER A 61 -0.70 -1.59 4.13
N LEU A 62 0.57 -1.32 3.87
CA LEU A 62 1.45 -0.56 4.78
C LEU A 62 1.56 0.94 4.43
N ARG A 63 1.25 1.32 3.19
CA ARG A 63 1.32 2.69 2.64
C ARG A 63 2.68 3.38 2.77
N VAL A 64 3.76 2.61 2.82
CA VAL A 64 5.12 3.15 3.08
C VAL A 64 5.54 4.14 2.00
N LYS A 65 5.32 3.79 0.71
CA LYS A 65 5.69 4.66 -0.42
C LYS A 65 4.77 5.87 -0.50
N GLU A 66 3.46 5.70 -0.33
CA GLU A 66 2.49 6.80 -0.26
C GLU A 66 2.87 7.84 0.82
N VAL A 67 3.14 7.39 2.05
CA VAL A 67 3.47 8.27 3.17
C VAL A 67 4.82 8.95 2.98
N SER A 68 5.85 8.22 2.56
CA SER A 68 7.18 8.80 2.31
C SER A 68 7.13 9.88 1.22
N ARG A 69 6.38 9.63 0.13
CA ARG A 69 6.13 10.63 -0.91
C ARG A 69 5.40 11.84 -0.36
N TYR A 70 4.36 11.65 0.45
CA TYR A 70 3.64 12.75 1.09
C TYR A 70 4.56 13.60 1.97
N VAL A 71 5.40 12.97 2.80
CA VAL A 71 6.36 13.65 3.67
C VAL A 71 7.36 14.47 2.85
N ALA A 72 7.92 13.90 1.77
CA ALA A 72 8.84 14.61 0.88
C ALA A 72 8.19 15.83 0.19
N MET A 73 6.96 15.68 -0.30
CA MET A 73 6.22 16.80 -0.90
C MET A 73 5.90 17.89 0.13
N ARG A 74 5.64 17.50 1.38
CA ARG A 74 5.39 18.44 2.48
C ARG A 74 6.68 19.17 2.88
N SER A 75 7.80 18.47 3.01
CA SER A 75 9.08 19.09 3.39
C SER A 75 9.55 20.11 2.36
N GLU A 76 9.45 19.80 1.06
CA GLU A 76 9.81 20.76 0.00
C GLU A 76 8.88 21.98 0.00
N ARG A 77 7.59 21.79 0.28
CA ARG A 77 6.64 22.90 0.39
C ARG A 77 6.98 23.84 1.54
N GLU A 78 7.29 23.30 2.72
CA GLU A 78 7.71 24.09 3.87
C GLU A 78 9.03 24.81 3.59
N ARG A 79 10.01 24.14 2.96
CA ARG A 79 11.26 24.77 2.52
C ARG A 79 11.01 25.97 1.62
N GLN A 80 10.19 25.83 0.58
CA GLN A 80 9.87 26.92 -0.35
C GLN A 80 9.14 28.08 0.34
N TYR A 81 8.27 27.79 1.30
CA TYR A 81 7.60 28.81 2.10
C TYR A 81 8.58 29.57 3.00
N HIS A 82 9.50 28.87 3.67
CA HIS A 82 10.53 29.49 4.51
C HIS A 82 11.58 30.28 3.70
N ALA A 83 11.89 29.85 2.48
CA ALA A 83 12.76 30.57 1.55
C ALA A 83 12.11 31.81 0.92
N GLY A 84 10.80 32.01 1.08
CA GLY A 84 10.05 33.10 0.46
C GLY A 84 9.73 32.89 -1.02
N GLU A 85 10.03 31.72 -1.60
CA GLU A 85 9.69 31.36 -2.98
C GLU A 85 8.16 31.21 -3.17
N ARG A 86 7.43 30.93 -2.08
CA ARG A 86 5.96 30.82 -2.06
C ARG A 86 5.32 31.80 -1.10
N THR A 87 4.31 32.53 -1.57
CA THR A 87 3.46 33.38 -0.73
C THR A 87 2.50 32.54 0.12
N LYS A 88 1.93 33.13 1.18
CA LYS A 88 1.02 32.45 2.10
C LYS A 88 -0.24 31.94 1.40
N GLU A 89 -0.71 32.67 0.39
CA GLU A 89 -1.87 32.35 -0.43
C GLU A 89 -1.60 31.16 -1.35
N ASN A 90 -0.37 31.03 -1.85
CA ASN A 90 0.07 29.96 -2.76
C ASN A 90 0.74 28.78 -2.04
N ARG A 91 0.61 28.70 -0.71
CA ARG A 91 1.22 27.62 0.09
C ARG A 91 0.58 26.26 -0.19
N TYR A 92 -0.73 26.24 -0.45
CA TYR A 92 -1.49 25.03 -0.78
C TYR A 92 -2.00 25.12 -2.22
N ALA A 93 -2.12 23.96 -2.88
CA ALA A 93 -2.81 23.89 -4.15
C ALA A 93 -4.29 24.29 -3.94
N PRO A 94 -4.92 24.93 -4.94
CA PRO A 94 -6.35 25.24 -4.86
C PRO A 94 -7.15 23.93 -4.68
N PRO A 95 -8.30 23.99 -3.98
CA PRO A 95 -9.16 22.82 -3.87
C PRO A 95 -9.55 22.34 -5.27
N PRO A 96 -9.65 21.01 -5.47
CA PRO A 96 -10.15 20.48 -6.73
C PRO A 96 -11.59 20.99 -6.97
N LYS A 97 -11.98 21.12 -8.24
CA LYS A 97 -13.33 21.56 -8.58
C LYS A 97 -14.36 20.56 -8.02
N PRO A 98 -15.58 21.01 -7.65
CA PRO A 98 -16.62 20.11 -7.13
C PRO A 98 -16.91 18.90 -8.05
N ASP A 99 -16.76 19.06 -9.37
CA ASP A 99 -17.05 18.04 -10.39
C ASP A 99 -15.81 17.26 -10.87
N SER A 100 -14.81 17.08 -10.01
CA SER A 100 -13.52 16.46 -10.38
C SER A 100 -13.42 14.94 -10.19
N TYR A 101 -14.54 14.28 -9.85
CA TYR A 101 -14.63 12.83 -9.64
C TYR A 101 -15.45 12.15 -10.75
#